data_AF-A0A661BPR1-F1
#
_entry.id   AF-A0A661BPR1-F1
#
_cell.length_a   1.000
_cell.length_b   1.000
_cell.length_c   1.000
_cell.angle_alpha   90.00
_cell.angle_beta   90.00
_cell.angle_gamma   90.00
#
_symmetry.space_group_name_H-M   'P 1'
#
loop_
_entity.id
_entity.type
_entity.pdbx_description
1 polymer ?
#
loop_
_entity_poly.entity_id
_entity_poly.type
_entity_poly.pdbx_seq_one_letter_code
_entity_poly.pdbx_strand_id
1 'polypeptide(L)'
;MANSKTKLEQALTERILILDGAMGTMIQSYKLEEADYRGERFADHPCDLKGNNDLLSLTRPDIIKAIHGAYFDAGADIVETNTFNSTSIAMADYQQEDLVYELNKAGASLAREVADEYGGFVAGVLGPTNRTCSISPDVNNPGFRNVTYMELVESY
;
A
#
# COMPACT_ATOMS: atom_id res chain seq x y z
N MET A 1 16.72 -24.20 3.49
CA MET A 1 16.35 -23.33 2.36
C MET A 1 17.00 -21.97 2.57
N ALA A 2 17.57 -21.34 1.54
CA ALA A 2 18.06 -19.97 1.65
C ALA A 2 16.88 -19.02 1.97
N ASN A 3 17.06 -18.11 2.93
CA ASN A 3 16.05 -17.11 3.28
C ASN A 3 15.85 -16.13 2.09
N SER A 4 14.68 -15.50 1.99
CA SER A 4 14.29 -14.56 0.91
C SER A 4 15.38 -13.54 0.59
N LYS A 5 16.01 -12.95 1.63
CA LYS A 5 17.15 -12.03 1.47
C LYS A 5 18.28 -12.61 0.62
N THR A 6 18.73 -13.82 0.91
CA THR A 6 19.84 -14.45 0.18
C THR A 6 19.46 -14.74 -1.26
N LYS A 7 18.20 -15.14 -1.52
CA LYS A 7 17.70 -15.34 -2.89
C LYS A 7 17.68 -14.02 -3.68
N LEU A 8 17.26 -12.93 -3.04
CA LEU A 8 17.24 -11.59 -3.64
C LEU A 8 18.66 -11.10 -3.94
N GLU A 9 19.57 -11.19 -2.96
CA GLU A 9 20.98 -10.82 -3.13
C GLU A 9 21.65 -11.60 -4.26
N GLN A 10 21.41 -12.91 -4.32
CA GLN A 10 21.92 -13.73 -5.42
C GLN A 10 21.36 -13.28 -6.77
N ALA A 11 20.04 -13.10 -6.88
CA ALA A 11 19.41 -12.67 -8.13
C ALA A 11 19.93 -11.31 -8.61
N LEU A 12 20.19 -10.37 -7.70
CA LEU A 12 20.80 -9.07 -7.98
C LEU A 12 22.24 -9.17 -8.52
N THR A 13 22.98 -10.22 -8.18
CA THR A 13 24.33 -10.45 -8.75
C THR A 13 24.30 -11.06 -10.15
N GLU A 14 23.22 -11.75 -10.49
CA GLU A 14 23.10 -12.50 -11.75
C GLU A 14 22.43 -11.68 -12.86
N ARG A 15 21.51 -10.77 -12.50
CA ARG A 15 20.74 -9.96 -13.45
C ARG A 15 20.14 -8.71 -12.82
N ILE A 16 19.66 -7.80 -13.67
CA ILE A 16 18.83 -6.68 -13.26
C ILE A 16 17.45 -7.23 -12.83
N LEU A 17 16.96 -6.75 -11.68
CA LEU A 17 15.62 -7.03 -11.21
C LEU A 17 14.69 -5.87 -11.54
N ILE A 18 13.47 -6.19 -11.97
CA ILE A 18 12.45 -5.21 -12.33
C ILE A 18 11.44 -5.09 -11.19
N LEU A 19 11.28 -3.85 -10.69
CA LEU A 19 10.19 -3.49 -9.79
C LEU A 19 8.93 -3.22 -10.63
N ASP A 20 7.77 -3.48 -10.05
CA ASP A 20 6.49 -3.18 -10.68
C ASP A 20 6.23 -1.68 -10.86
N GLY A 21 5.05 -1.36 -11.38
CA GLY A 21 4.64 0.00 -11.70
C GLY A 21 3.58 0.55 -10.75
N ALA A 22 2.98 1.67 -11.15
CA ALA A 22 2.00 2.38 -10.34
C ALA A 22 0.67 1.61 -10.13
N MET A 23 0.49 1.03 -8.94
CA MET A 23 -0.76 0.44 -8.45
C MET A 23 -1.98 1.38 -8.66
N GLY A 24 -1.86 2.64 -8.26
CA GLY A 24 -2.95 3.61 -8.38
C GLY A 24 -3.41 3.86 -9.83
N THR A 25 -2.49 3.83 -10.80
CA THR A 25 -2.84 4.00 -12.23
C THR A 25 -3.62 2.80 -12.73
N MET A 26 -3.22 1.60 -12.31
CA MET A 26 -3.93 0.37 -12.66
C MET A 26 -5.33 0.35 -12.04
N ILE A 27 -5.48 0.74 -10.77
CA ILE A 27 -6.79 0.86 -10.11
C ILE A 27 -7.71 1.83 -10.85
N GLN A 28 -7.21 2.98 -11.30
CA GLN A 28 -8.01 3.97 -12.05
C GLN A 28 -8.63 3.39 -13.33
N SER A 29 -7.98 2.42 -13.97
CA SER A 29 -8.50 1.78 -15.19
C SER A 29 -9.80 0.98 -14.95
N TYR A 30 -10.03 0.52 -13.72
CA TYR A 30 -11.24 -0.20 -13.33
C TYR A 30 -12.45 0.72 -13.08
N LYS A 31 -12.25 2.06 -13.02
CA LYS A 31 -13.31 3.06 -12.83
C LYS A 31 -14.23 2.74 -11.63
N LEU A 32 -13.61 2.38 -10.52
CA LEU A 32 -14.31 2.01 -9.29
C LEU A 32 -15.09 3.20 -8.72
N GLU A 33 -16.25 2.89 -8.17
CA GLU A 33 -17.14 3.84 -7.53
C GLU A 33 -17.17 3.63 -6.02
N GLU A 34 -17.78 4.57 -5.28
CA GLU A 34 -17.84 4.54 -3.81
C GLU A 34 -18.29 3.18 -3.24
N ALA A 35 -19.27 2.54 -3.90
CA ALA A 35 -19.76 1.22 -3.50
C ALA A 35 -18.68 0.12 -3.57
N ASP A 36 -17.75 0.19 -4.53
CA ASP A 36 -16.64 -0.77 -4.64
C ASP A 36 -15.64 -0.60 -3.49
N TYR A 37 -15.38 0.64 -3.08
CA TYR A 37 -14.50 0.91 -1.94
C TYR A 37 -15.13 0.49 -0.62
N ARG A 38 -16.43 0.72 -0.44
CA ARG A 38 -17.17 0.33 0.77
C ARG A 38 -17.32 -1.19 0.90
N GLY A 39 -17.60 -1.88 -0.20
CA GLY A 39 -18.05 -3.26 -0.17
C GLY A 39 -19.23 -3.45 0.79
N GLU A 40 -19.39 -4.66 1.31
CA GLU A 40 -20.44 -4.95 2.30
C GLU A 40 -20.06 -4.44 3.69
N ARG A 41 -18.78 -4.57 4.06
CA ARG A 41 -18.29 -4.30 5.43
C ARG A 41 -18.40 -2.83 5.83
N PHE A 42 -18.24 -1.90 4.89
CA PHE A 42 -18.19 -0.46 5.16
C PHE A 42 -19.36 0.29 4.50
N ALA A 43 -20.46 -0.40 4.19
CA ALA A 43 -21.63 0.18 3.55
C ALA A 43 -22.13 1.44 4.28
N ASP A 44 -22.23 1.37 5.60
CA ASP A 44 -22.73 2.45 6.47
C ASP A 44 -21.63 3.36 7.06
N HIS A 45 -20.40 3.33 6.50
CA HIS A 45 -19.30 4.17 6.99
C HIS A 45 -19.62 5.68 6.86
N PRO A 46 -19.34 6.52 7.86
CA PRO A 46 -19.87 7.88 7.94
C PRO A 46 -19.27 8.90 6.96
N CYS A 47 -18.15 8.58 6.30
CA CYS A 47 -17.51 9.42 5.29
C CYS A 47 -17.24 8.66 4.00
N ASP A 48 -16.93 9.40 2.93
CA ASP A 48 -16.58 8.82 1.63
C ASP A 48 -15.26 8.04 1.71
N LEU A 49 -15.21 6.88 1.06
CA LEU A 49 -14.05 5.99 1.04
C LEU A 49 -13.38 5.91 -0.34
N LYS A 50 -14.03 6.40 -1.40
CA LYS A 50 -13.44 6.48 -2.74
C LYS A 50 -12.13 7.28 -2.71
N GLY A 51 -11.08 6.65 -3.22
CA GLY A 51 -9.72 7.18 -3.18
C GLY A 51 -8.82 6.50 -2.14
N ASN A 52 -9.40 5.81 -1.15
CA ASN A 52 -8.64 4.94 -0.25
C ASN A 52 -8.29 3.62 -0.95
N ASN A 53 -7.30 3.65 -1.84
CA ASN A 53 -6.90 2.48 -2.64
C ASN A 53 -6.41 1.30 -1.80
N ASP A 54 -5.81 1.56 -0.64
CA ASP A 54 -5.33 0.51 0.28
C ASP A 54 -6.50 -0.35 0.81
N LEU A 55 -7.68 0.26 1.00
CA LEU A 55 -8.91 -0.42 1.43
C LEU A 55 -9.36 -1.52 0.47
N LEU A 56 -9.04 -1.38 -0.82
CA LEU A 56 -9.37 -2.38 -1.83
C LEU A 56 -8.68 -3.73 -1.57
N SER A 57 -7.62 -3.77 -0.77
CA SER A 57 -7.04 -5.03 -0.27
C SER A 57 -8.03 -5.85 0.57
N LEU A 58 -9.05 -5.20 1.17
CA LEU A 58 -10.12 -5.85 1.93
C LEU A 58 -11.40 -5.98 1.11
N THR A 59 -11.78 -4.95 0.36
CA THR A 59 -13.10 -4.89 -0.30
C THR A 59 -13.09 -5.40 -1.73
N ARG A 60 -11.96 -5.30 -2.45
CA ARG A 60 -11.77 -5.81 -3.83
C ARG A 60 -10.43 -6.54 -3.98
N PRO A 61 -10.18 -7.60 -3.18
CA PRO A 61 -8.93 -8.36 -3.25
C PRO A 61 -8.71 -9.01 -4.63
N ASP A 62 -9.80 -9.28 -5.36
CA ASP A 62 -9.76 -9.76 -6.74
C ASP A 62 -9.02 -8.81 -7.68
N ILE A 63 -9.30 -7.50 -7.57
CA ILE A 63 -8.65 -6.48 -8.40
C ILE A 63 -7.17 -6.34 -8.03
N ILE A 64 -6.86 -6.28 -6.72
CA ILE A 64 -5.47 -6.10 -6.27
C ILE A 64 -4.61 -7.29 -6.71
N LYS A 65 -5.10 -8.53 -6.58
CA LYS A 65 -4.41 -9.72 -7.11
C LYS A 65 -4.22 -9.65 -8.63
N ALA A 66 -5.26 -9.27 -9.37
CA ALA A 66 -5.18 -9.14 -10.83
C ALA A 66 -4.11 -8.12 -11.26
N ILE A 67 -3.96 -7.01 -10.53
CA ILE A 67 -2.93 -6.01 -10.81
C ILE A 67 -1.52 -6.56 -10.53
N HIS A 68 -1.29 -7.23 -9.40
CA HIS A 68 -0.01 -7.88 -9.14
C HIS A 68 0.34 -8.91 -10.23
N GLY A 69 -0.64 -9.75 -10.61
CA GLY A 69 -0.46 -10.74 -11.67
C GLY A 69 -0.09 -10.10 -13.00
N ALA A 70 -0.78 -9.00 -13.38
CA ALA A 70 -0.47 -8.26 -14.59
C ALA A 70 0.96 -7.69 -14.62
N TYR A 71 1.51 -7.27 -13.48
CA TYR A 71 2.90 -6.83 -13.41
C TYR A 71 3.89 -7.99 -13.54
N PHE A 72 3.61 -9.13 -12.91
CA PHE A 72 4.44 -10.33 -13.11
C PHE A 72 4.38 -10.84 -14.56
N ASP A 73 3.19 -10.86 -15.18
CA ASP A 73 3.01 -11.20 -16.59
C ASP A 73 3.80 -10.25 -17.52
N ALA A 74 3.95 -8.98 -17.12
CA ALA A 74 4.77 -7.99 -17.82
C ALA A 74 6.27 -8.12 -17.56
N GLY A 75 6.71 -9.05 -16.71
CA GLY A 75 8.11 -9.34 -16.41
C GLY A 75 8.67 -8.65 -15.17
N ALA A 76 7.82 -8.15 -14.25
CA ALA A 76 8.28 -7.72 -12.94
C ALA A 76 8.86 -8.90 -12.14
N ASP A 77 9.91 -8.64 -11.37
CA ASP A 77 10.49 -9.59 -10.43
C ASP A 77 10.03 -9.34 -9.00
N ILE A 78 9.70 -8.09 -8.71
CA ILE A 78 9.34 -7.59 -7.39
C ILE A 78 8.04 -6.80 -7.55
N VAL A 79 7.03 -7.13 -6.75
CA VAL A 79 5.81 -6.32 -6.63
C VAL A 79 5.76 -5.61 -5.29
N GLU A 80 5.27 -4.39 -5.31
CA GLU A 80 5.00 -3.58 -4.14
C GLU A 80 3.66 -3.96 -3.50
N THR A 81 3.57 -4.01 -2.16
CA THR A 81 2.28 -4.19 -1.47
C THR A 81 1.38 -2.98 -1.66
N ASN A 82 0.06 -3.19 -1.73
CA ASN A 82 -0.94 -2.12 -1.76
C ASN A 82 -1.15 -1.50 -0.35
N THR A 83 -0.12 -0.87 0.19
CA THR A 83 -0.04 -0.40 1.59
C THR A 83 0.57 1.00 1.74
N PHE A 84 0.57 1.80 0.67
CA PHE A 84 1.22 3.11 0.65
C PHE A 84 0.64 4.08 1.69
N ASN A 85 -0.68 4.04 1.92
CA ASN A 85 -1.38 4.89 2.88
C ASN A 85 -1.78 4.14 4.16
N SER A 86 -1.37 2.89 4.34
CA SER A 86 -1.75 2.03 5.47
C SER A 86 -0.98 2.40 6.74
N THR A 87 -1.15 3.64 7.18
CA THR A 87 -0.57 4.27 8.37
C THR A 87 -1.69 4.97 9.13
N SER A 88 -1.58 5.09 10.46
CA SER A 88 -2.66 5.72 11.26
C SER A 88 -2.89 7.18 10.85
N ILE A 89 -1.83 7.89 10.50
CA ILE A 89 -1.90 9.30 10.06
C ILE A 89 -2.69 9.46 8.76
N ALA A 90 -2.47 8.61 7.76
CA ALA A 90 -3.18 8.70 6.48
C ALA A 90 -4.60 8.11 6.56
N MET A 91 -4.80 7.04 7.34
CA MET A 91 -6.13 6.45 7.54
C MET A 91 -7.08 7.33 8.36
N ALA A 92 -6.55 8.31 9.12
CA ALA A 92 -7.37 9.30 9.82
C ALA A 92 -8.22 10.17 8.88
N ASP A 93 -7.77 10.41 7.64
CA ASP A 93 -8.57 11.12 6.63
C ASP A 93 -9.87 10.36 6.28
N TYR A 94 -9.88 9.04 6.50
CA TYR A 94 -11.00 8.14 6.25
C TYR A 94 -11.65 7.59 7.54
N GLN A 95 -11.21 8.00 8.73
CA GLN A 95 -11.67 7.43 10.02
C GLN A 95 -11.48 5.90 10.09
N GLN A 96 -10.32 5.41 9.64
CA GLN A 96 -9.99 3.97 9.56
C GLN A 96 -8.67 3.60 10.25
N GLU A 97 -8.24 4.37 11.25
CA GLU A 97 -6.99 4.15 11.99
C GLU A 97 -6.89 2.74 12.58
N ASP A 98 -8.01 2.19 13.06
CA ASP A 98 -8.08 0.84 13.64
C ASP A 98 -7.81 -0.28 12.62
N LEU A 99 -7.88 0.01 11.32
CA LEU A 99 -7.67 -0.98 10.25
C LEU A 99 -6.21 -1.07 9.78
N VAL A 100 -5.31 -0.21 10.27
CA VAL A 100 -3.93 -0.11 9.76
C VAL A 100 -3.21 -1.46 9.71
N TYR A 101 -3.25 -2.23 10.80
CA TYR A 101 -2.62 -3.55 10.82
C TYR A 101 -3.30 -4.53 9.85
N GLU A 102 -4.62 -4.51 9.78
CA GLU A 102 -5.40 -5.40 8.92
C GLU A 102 -5.11 -5.12 7.44
N LEU A 103 -5.08 -3.83 7.05
CA LEU A 103 -4.76 -3.39 5.69
C LEU A 103 -3.35 -3.83 5.28
N ASN A 104 -2.34 -3.59 6.13
CA ASN A 104 -0.97 -4.03 5.86
C ASN A 104 -0.87 -5.54 5.69
N LYS A 105 -1.52 -6.30 6.59
CA LYS A 105 -1.52 -7.75 6.54
C LYS A 105 -2.23 -8.28 5.29
N ALA A 106 -3.38 -7.70 4.93
CA ALA A 106 -4.12 -8.09 3.75
C ALA A 106 -3.32 -7.78 2.48
N GLY A 107 -2.83 -6.54 2.32
CA GLY A 107 -2.01 -6.13 1.18
C GLY A 107 -0.77 -7.02 0.99
N ALA A 108 -0.05 -7.32 2.08
CA ALA A 108 1.10 -8.23 2.05
C ALA A 108 0.71 -9.67 1.69
N SER A 109 -0.43 -10.16 2.20
CA SER A 109 -0.91 -11.51 1.92
C SER A 109 -1.31 -11.69 0.44
N LEU A 110 -2.00 -10.70 -0.13
CA LEU A 110 -2.40 -10.72 -1.55
C LEU A 110 -1.19 -10.71 -2.47
N ALA A 111 -0.22 -9.80 -2.22
CA ALA A 111 1.01 -9.73 -2.99
C ALA A 111 1.84 -11.03 -2.86
N ARG A 112 1.91 -11.62 -1.66
CA ARG A 112 2.62 -12.89 -1.42
C ARG A 112 1.98 -14.05 -2.15
N GLU A 113 0.66 -14.17 -2.09
CA GLU A 113 -0.09 -15.22 -2.78
C GLU A 113 0.23 -15.23 -4.27
N VAL A 114 0.12 -14.06 -4.92
CA VAL A 114 0.44 -13.93 -6.34
C VAL A 114 1.93 -14.19 -6.58
N ALA A 115 2.83 -13.60 -5.80
CA ALA A 115 4.27 -13.82 -5.97
C ALA A 115 4.68 -15.30 -5.84
N ASP A 116 3.97 -16.11 -5.04
CA ASP A 116 4.26 -17.54 -4.90
C ASP A 116 3.97 -18.32 -6.19
N GLU A 117 2.97 -17.91 -6.95
CA GLU A 117 2.62 -18.51 -8.25
C GLU A 117 3.70 -18.22 -9.31
N TYR A 118 4.31 -17.03 -9.25
CA TYR A 118 5.31 -16.57 -10.22
C TYR A 118 6.77 -16.80 -9.78
N GLY A 119 6.99 -17.17 -8.51
CA GLY A 119 8.33 -17.25 -7.93
C GLY A 119 9.01 -15.89 -7.73
N GLY A 120 8.22 -14.83 -7.58
CA GLY A 120 8.68 -13.44 -7.42
C GLY A 120 8.93 -13.01 -5.98
N PHE A 121 9.35 -11.76 -5.82
CA PHE A 121 9.55 -11.11 -4.54
C PHE A 121 8.45 -10.10 -4.23
N VAL A 122 8.28 -9.78 -2.94
CA VAL A 122 7.33 -8.78 -2.46
C VAL A 122 8.09 -7.72 -1.68
N ALA A 123 7.85 -6.46 -2.00
CA ALA A 123 8.35 -5.30 -1.27
C ALA A 123 7.23 -4.72 -0.41
N GLY A 124 7.42 -4.71 0.92
CA GLY A 124 6.52 -4.03 1.85
C GLY A 124 6.67 -2.52 1.72
N VAL A 125 5.63 -1.85 1.26
CA VAL A 125 5.61 -0.39 1.07
C VAL A 125 5.24 0.30 2.38
N LEU A 126 6.07 1.27 2.78
CA LEU A 126 5.78 2.25 3.83
C LEU A 126 5.77 3.63 3.17
N GLY A 127 4.58 4.18 2.90
CA GLY A 127 4.46 5.51 2.30
C GLY A 127 4.63 6.65 3.32
N PRO A 128 4.91 7.87 2.86
CA PRO A 128 5.42 8.97 3.69
C PRO A 128 4.38 9.65 4.60
N THR A 129 3.13 9.15 4.65
CA THR A 129 1.94 9.84 5.21
C THR A 129 1.56 11.13 4.46
N ASN A 130 0.46 11.77 4.86
CA ASN A 130 0.03 13.08 4.36
C ASN A 130 0.59 14.27 5.20
N ARG A 131 1.44 14.01 6.21
CA ARG A 131 2.03 15.03 7.09
C ARG A 131 3.55 15.12 6.92
N THR A 132 4.11 16.27 7.26
CA THR A 132 5.55 16.53 7.16
C THR A 132 6.13 16.95 8.51
N CYS A 133 7.19 16.25 8.95
CA CYS A 133 7.90 16.59 10.19
C CYS A 133 8.98 17.68 9.96
N SER A 134 9.36 17.95 8.71
CA SER A 134 10.45 18.87 8.38
C SER A 134 9.98 20.26 7.95
N ILE A 135 8.76 20.39 7.42
CA ILE A 135 8.21 21.62 6.86
C ILE A 135 6.97 22.04 7.66
N SER A 136 6.84 23.34 7.99
CA SER A 136 5.61 23.83 8.62
C SER A 136 4.48 23.91 7.60
N PRO A 137 3.27 23.42 7.93
CA PRO A 137 2.08 23.64 7.11
C PRO A 137 1.50 25.06 7.29
N ASP A 138 1.95 25.82 8.30
CA ASP A 138 1.53 27.20 8.54
C ASP A 138 2.63 28.17 8.06
N VAL A 139 2.36 28.88 6.97
CA VAL A 139 3.26 29.88 6.38
C VAL A 139 3.58 31.04 7.33
N ASN A 140 2.70 31.33 8.30
CA ASN A 140 2.92 32.39 9.28
C ASN A 140 3.69 31.89 10.52
N ASN A 141 3.85 30.58 10.68
CA ASN A 141 4.55 29.99 11.80
C ASN A 141 5.54 28.90 11.33
N PRO A 142 6.79 29.27 10.97
CA PRO A 142 7.77 28.32 10.44
C PRO A 142 8.21 27.25 11.47
N GLY A 143 7.97 27.50 12.78
CA GLY A 143 8.25 26.57 13.87
C GLY A 143 7.15 25.54 14.12
N PHE A 144 5.94 25.73 13.58
CA PHE A 144 4.82 24.82 13.80
C PHE A 144 5.02 23.48 13.07
N ARG A 145 4.55 22.40 13.69
CA ARG A 145 4.48 21.05 13.09
C ARG A 145 3.13 20.42 13.43
N ASN A 146 2.51 19.77 12.46
CA ASN A 146 1.24 19.04 12.64
C ASN A 146 1.44 17.55 12.94
N VAL A 147 2.69 17.13 13.12
CA VAL A 147 3.11 15.80 13.53
C VAL A 147 4.47 15.87 14.22
N THR A 148 4.70 15.01 15.20
CA THR A 148 5.95 14.84 15.91
C THR A 148 6.70 13.60 15.44
N TYR A 149 8.00 13.53 15.74
CA TYR A 149 8.80 12.33 15.46
C TYR A 149 8.20 11.07 16.11
N MET A 150 7.74 11.17 17.37
CA MET A 150 7.20 10.00 18.09
C MET A 150 5.87 9.53 17.52
N GLU A 151 5.00 10.43 17.06
CA GLU A 151 3.77 10.04 16.34
C GLU A 151 4.08 9.32 15.02
N LEU A 152 5.12 9.72 14.30
CA LEU A 152 5.57 8.98 13.11
C LEU A 152 6.13 7.61 13.45
N VAL A 153 6.91 7.48 14.53
CA VAL A 153 7.42 6.19 15.00
C VAL A 153 6.28 5.25 15.41
N GLU A 154 5.23 5.75 16.05
CA GLU A 154 4.06 4.94 16.41
C GLU A 154 3.22 4.54 15.19
N SER A 155 3.20 5.39 14.16
CA SER A 155 2.43 5.16 12.94
C SER A 155 3.07 4.17 11.96
N TYR A 156 4.37 3.90 12.04
CA TYR A 156 5.12 2.97 11.17
C TYR A 156 5.43 1.65 11.88
#